data_AF-A0A8T4V4B3-F1
#
_entry.id   AF-A0A8T4V4B3-F1
#
_cell.length_a   1.000
_cell.length_b   1.000
_cell.length_c   1.000
_cell.angle_alpha   90.00
_cell.angle_beta   90.00
_cell.angle_gamma   90.00
#
_symmetry.space_group_name_H-M   'P 1'
#
loop_
_entity.id
_entity.type
_entity.pdbx_description
1 polymer ?
#
loop_
_entity_poly.entity_id
_entity_poly.type
_entity_poly.pdbx_seq_one_letter_code
_entity_poly.pdbx_strand_id
1 'polypeptide(L)'
;MRDQIWLESRLDNIWKVLMPEVERKNKVIIRFKGRWKNKFGHIKKLNDGSSEIVVNSFFRHLDIPEYIIDTTIAHELVHYMHGFQSPYPRQYKHPHKGNIVNKELNKRGFEMLLKLEKEWIKTNWKSVYLSLA
;
A
#
# COMPACT_ATOMS: atom_id res chain seq x y z
N MET A 1 -17.64 8.44 2.92
CA MET A 1 -16.29 8.07 3.40
C MET A 1 -16.13 6.58 3.21
N ARG A 2 -14.93 6.12 2.85
CA ARG A 2 -14.60 4.70 2.83
C ARG A 2 -14.46 4.19 4.26
N ASP A 3 -15.05 3.04 4.52
CA ASP A 3 -15.02 2.41 5.84
C ASP A 3 -13.96 1.30 5.92
N GLN A 4 -13.91 0.63 7.06
CA GLN A 4 -12.95 -0.43 7.33
C GLN A 4 -13.24 -1.69 6.50
N ILE A 5 -14.52 -2.03 6.30
CA ILE A 5 -14.95 -3.20 5.53
C ILE A 5 -14.54 -3.05 4.06
N TRP A 6 -14.73 -1.86 3.48
CA TRP A 6 -14.27 -1.53 2.13
C TRP A 6 -12.76 -1.72 2.00
N LEU A 7 -11.99 -1.25 2.99
CA LEU A 7 -10.52 -1.32 2.95
C LEU A 7 -10.01 -2.77 3.03
N GLU A 8 -10.62 -3.59 3.87
CA GLU A 8 -10.32 -5.02 4.00
C GLU A 8 -10.65 -5.77 2.70
N SER A 9 -11.83 -5.52 2.12
CA SER A 9 -12.17 -6.08 0.81
C SER A 9 -11.19 -5.63 -0.27
N ARG A 10 -10.72 -4.37 -0.23
CA ARG A 10 -9.76 -3.86 -1.21
C ARG A 10 -8.40 -4.53 -1.09
N LEU A 11 -7.92 -4.76 0.14
CA LEU A 11 -6.72 -5.55 0.39
C LEU A 11 -6.82 -6.94 -0.24
N ASP A 12 -7.95 -7.64 -0.03
CA ASP A 12 -8.15 -8.98 -0.58
C ASP A 12 -8.16 -9.00 -2.11
N ASN A 13 -8.82 -8.01 -2.73
CA ASN A 13 -8.86 -7.89 -4.18
C ASN A 13 -7.47 -7.62 -4.78
N ILE A 14 -6.72 -6.68 -4.20
CA ILE A 14 -5.38 -6.36 -4.68
C ILE A 14 -4.43 -7.53 -4.47
N TRP A 15 -4.53 -8.25 -3.35
CA TRP A 15 -3.72 -9.45 -3.12
C TRP A 15 -3.93 -10.48 -4.23
N LYS A 16 -5.19 -10.80 -4.56
CA LYS A 16 -5.54 -11.78 -5.60
C LYS A 16 -5.05 -11.38 -6.99
N VAL A 17 -5.05 -10.09 -7.31
CA VAL A 17 -4.60 -9.59 -8.62
C VAL A 17 -3.08 -9.49 -8.68
N LEU A 18 -2.46 -8.92 -7.64
CA LEU A 18 -1.04 -8.61 -7.61
C LEU A 18 -0.18 -9.86 -7.43
N MET A 19 -0.55 -10.72 -6.48
CA MET A 19 0.28 -11.84 -6.04
C MET A 19 -0.55 -13.08 -5.67
N PRO A 20 -1.35 -13.62 -6.62
CA PRO A 20 -2.18 -14.81 -6.38
C PRO A 20 -1.38 -16.03 -5.93
N GLU A 21 -0.09 -16.09 -6.27
CA GLU A 21 0.82 -17.18 -5.92
C GLU A 21 1.40 -17.06 -4.49
N VAL A 22 1.20 -15.93 -3.82
CA VAL A 22 1.78 -15.67 -2.49
C VAL A 22 0.76 -15.99 -1.41
N GLU A 23 1.06 -17.01 -0.62
CA GLU A 23 0.27 -17.40 0.56
C GLU A 23 0.35 -16.36 1.69
N ARG A 24 -0.74 -16.21 2.46
CA ARG A 24 -0.74 -15.44 3.72
C ARG A 24 -0.16 -16.27 4.86
N LYS A 25 1.16 -16.26 5.04
CA LYS A 25 1.86 -17.02 6.11
C LYS A 25 1.57 -16.57 7.54
N ASN A 26 0.96 -15.40 7.71
CA ASN A 26 0.50 -14.86 8.98
C ASN A 26 -0.75 -14.01 8.75
N LYS A 27 -1.38 -13.59 9.84
CA LYS A 27 -2.47 -12.62 9.78
C LYS A 27 -1.96 -11.29 9.21
N VAL A 28 -2.57 -10.84 8.13
CA VAL A 28 -2.32 -9.52 7.53
C VAL A 28 -3.53 -8.64 7.78
N ILE A 29 -3.34 -7.55 8.52
CA ILE A 29 -4.38 -6.60 8.89
C ILE A 29 -4.13 -5.31 8.12
N ILE A 30 -5.18 -4.67 7.64
CA ILE A 30 -5.10 -3.33 7.06
C ILE A 30 -5.97 -2.36 7.85
N ARG A 31 -5.55 -1.10 8.01
CA ARG A 31 -6.41 -0.06 8.59
C ARG A 31 -6.02 1.33 8.13
N PHE A 32 -7.00 2.23 8.14
CA PHE A 32 -6.72 3.65 8.06
C PHE A 32 -6.20 4.19 9.39
N LYS A 33 -5.04 4.82 9.39
CA LYS A 33 -4.47 5.47 10.58
C LYS A 33 -3.57 6.63 10.18
N GLY A 34 -3.47 7.62 11.06
CA GLY A 34 -2.59 8.77 10.91
C GLY A 34 -3.04 9.75 9.83
N ARG A 35 -2.72 11.03 10.03
CA ARG A 35 -2.97 12.12 9.08
C ARG A 35 -1.61 12.68 8.70
N TRP A 36 -0.97 12.08 7.69
CA TRP A 36 0.40 12.42 7.32
C TRP A 36 0.46 13.17 5.99
N LYS A 37 1.33 14.17 5.91
CA LYS A 37 1.62 14.87 4.65
C LYS A 37 2.52 14.05 3.72
N ASN A 38 3.52 13.39 4.30
CA ASN A 38 4.66 12.82 3.55
C ASN A 38 4.69 11.29 3.55
N LYS A 39 3.57 10.63 3.92
CA LYS A 39 3.49 9.17 4.03
C LYS A 39 2.08 8.69 3.67
N PHE A 40 1.99 7.80 2.69
CA PHE A 40 0.70 7.30 2.18
C PHE A 40 0.34 5.95 2.80
N GLY A 41 1.35 5.11 2.98
CA GLY A 41 1.20 3.86 3.72
C GLY A 41 2.49 3.46 4.41
N HIS A 42 2.40 2.40 5.19
CA HIS A 42 3.53 1.59 5.63
C HIS A 42 3.05 0.24 6.12
N ILE A 43 3.91 -0.77 6.01
CA ILE A 43 3.77 -2.05 6.68
C ILE A 43 4.68 -2.14 7.91
N LYS A 44 4.24 -2.84 8.94
CA LYS A 44 5.07 -3.24 10.09
C LYS A 44 4.64 -4.58 10.65
N LYS A 45 5.57 -5.29 11.29
CA LYS A 45 5.28 -6.48 12.07
C LYS A 45 4.82 -6.09 13.47
N LEU A 46 3.80 -6.76 13.98
CA LEU A 46 3.27 -6.60 15.33
C LEU A 46 3.89 -7.63 16.29
N ASN A 47 3.72 -7.40 17.59
CA ASN A 47 4.27 -8.26 18.65
C ASN A 47 3.67 -9.67 18.64
N ASP A 48 2.43 -9.82 18.18
CA ASP A 48 1.73 -11.11 18.00
C ASP A 48 2.17 -11.86 16.72
N GLY A 49 3.13 -11.30 15.98
CA GLY A 49 3.62 -11.85 14.71
C GLY A 49 2.77 -11.50 13.49
N SER A 50 1.63 -10.82 13.65
CA SER A 50 0.82 -10.31 12.54
C SER A 50 1.54 -9.21 11.77
N SER A 51 1.21 -9.05 10.49
CA SER A 51 1.67 -7.91 9.67
C SER A 51 0.55 -6.88 9.58
N GLU A 52 0.84 -5.63 9.91
CA GLU A 52 -0.11 -4.53 9.83
C GLU A 52 0.28 -3.59 8.68
N ILE A 53 -0.59 -3.48 7.70
CA ILE A 53 -0.58 -2.46 6.67
C ILE A 53 -1.40 -1.27 7.17
N VAL A 54 -0.80 -0.10 7.13
CA VAL A 54 -1.47 1.14 7.49
C VAL A 54 -1.57 2.01 6.26
N VAL A 55 -2.78 2.47 5.98
CA VAL A 55 -3.07 3.47 4.94
C VAL A 55 -3.38 4.80 5.63
N ASN A 56 -2.91 5.90 5.05
CA ASN A 56 -3.16 7.25 5.55
C ASN A 56 -4.68 7.51 5.67
N SER A 57 -5.12 8.02 6.82
CA SER A 57 -6.55 8.20 7.09
C SER A 57 -7.25 9.24 6.20
N PHE A 58 -6.51 10.15 5.55
CA PHE A 58 -7.08 11.02 4.51
C PHE A 58 -7.69 10.22 3.35
N PHE A 59 -7.24 8.99 3.10
CA PHE A 59 -7.71 8.17 1.99
C PHE A 59 -9.12 7.60 2.20
N ARG A 60 -9.72 7.84 3.38
CA ARG A 60 -11.15 7.64 3.63
C ARG A 60 -12.03 8.60 2.81
N HIS A 61 -11.51 9.78 2.45
CA HIS A 61 -12.27 10.77 1.68
C HIS A 61 -12.41 10.33 0.22
N LEU A 62 -13.61 10.45 -0.34
CA LEU A 62 -13.92 10.00 -1.70
C LEU A 62 -13.22 10.84 -2.78
N ASP A 63 -12.81 12.07 -2.43
CA ASP A 63 -12.00 12.93 -3.29
C ASP A 63 -10.60 12.35 -3.58
N ILE A 64 -10.14 11.41 -2.76
CA ILE A 64 -8.94 10.63 -3.03
C ILE A 64 -9.31 9.52 -4.03
N PRO A 65 -8.73 9.49 -5.24
CA PRO A 65 -9.03 8.46 -6.22
C PRO A 65 -8.65 7.06 -5.73
N GLU A 66 -9.44 6.04 -6.09
CA GLU A 66 -9.22 4.67 -5.64
C GLU A 66 -7.83 4.13 -6.02
N TYR A 67 -7.32 4.48 -7.21
CA TYR A 67 -6.01 4.02 -7.65
C TYR A 67 -4.86 4.46 -6.74
N ILE A 68 -5.01 5.57 -5.98
CA ILE A 68 -4.02 6.00 -4.98
C ILE A 68 -3.99 5.04 -3.79
N ILE A 69 -5.15 4.56 -3.37
CA ILE A 69 -5.26 3.53 -2.34
C ILE A 69 -4.70 2.22 -2.88
N ASP A 70 -4.98 1.90 -4.14
CA ASP A 70 -4.54 0.65 -4.75
C ASP A 70 -3.04 0.55 -4.87
N THR A 71 -2.38 1.60 -5.40
CA THR A 71 -0.93 1.65 -5.51
C THR A 71 -0.28 1.62 -4.13
N THR A 72 -0.87 2.29 -3.14
CA THR A 72 -0.40 2.25 -1.75
C THR A 72 -0.46 0.84 -1.18
N ILE A 73 -1.61 0.16 -1.28
CA ILE A 73 -1.75 -1.23 -0.79
C ILE A 73 -0.80 -2.16 -1.54
N ALA A 74 -0.74 -2.06 -2.86
CA ALA A 74 0.13 -2.89 -3.68
C ALA A 74 1.62 -2.69 -3.31
N HIS A 75 2.04 -1.46 -3.04
CA HIS A 75 3.39 -1.16 -2.56
C HIS A 75 3.72 -1.89 -1.25
N GLU A 76 2.83 -1.81 -0.27
CA GLU A 76 3.01 -2.48 1.02
C GLU A 76 2.94 -4.02 0.90
N LEU A 77 2.16 -4.55 -0.04
CA LEU A 77 2.12 -5.98 -0.36
C LEU A 77 3.41 -6.48 -1.01
N VAL A 78 4.04 -5.69 -1.87
CA VAL A 78 5.36 -6.03 -2.41
C VAL A 78 6.41 -6.04 -1.31
N HIS A 79 6.35 -5.14 -0.32
CA HIS A 79 7.19 -5.24 0.87
C HIS A 79 6.99 -6.57 1.59
N TYR A 80 5.73 -6.95 1.85
CA TYR A 80 5.39 -8.22 2.48
C TYR A 80 5.98 -9.41 1.71
N MET A 81 5.74 -9.48 0.40
CA MET A 81 6.22 -10.55 -0.48
C MET A 81 7.75 -10.65 -0.51
N HIS A 82 8.45 -9.52 -0.50
CA HIS A 82 9.92 -9.47 -0.47
C HIS A 82 10.53 -9.82 0.91
N GLY A 83 9.72 -10.19 1.91
CA GLY A 83 10.20 -10.54 3.25
C GLY A 83 10.38 -9.35 4.18
N PHE A 84 9.86 -8.16 3.83
CA PHE A 84 9.88 -7.01 4.73
C PHE A 84 8.63 -7.01 5.59
N GLN A 85 8.83 -7.02 6.92
CA GLN A 85 7.72 -6.99 7.89
C GLN A 85 6.75 -8.18 7.74
N SER A 86 7.25 -9.31 7.24
CA SER A 86 6.51 -10.55 7.01
C SER A 86 7.30 -11.77 7.49
N PRO A 87 6.69 -12.98 7.50
CA PRO A 87 7.39 -14.23 7.79
C PRO A 87 8.28 -14.76 6.65
N TYR A 88 8.26 -14.12 5.48
CA TYR A 88 9.05 -14.57 4.33
C TYR A 88 10.53 -14.24 4.52
N PRO A 89 11.45 -15.09 4.00
CA PRO A 89 12.86 -14.74 3.90
C PRO A 89 13.04 -13.42 3.12
N ARG A 90 13.93 -12.56 3.60
CA ARG A 90 14.26 -11.31 2.92
C ARG A 90 14.94 -11.60 1.58
N GLN A 91 14.28 -11.20 0.49
CA GLN A 91 14.84 -11.32 -0.87
C GLN A 91 15.89 -10.24 -1.16
N TYR A 92 15.81 -9.11 -0.47
CA TYR A 92 16.69 -7.97 -0.65
C TYR A 92 17.16 -7.39 0.68
N LYS A 93 18.36 -6.80 0.70
CA LYS A 93 18.90 -6.12 1.88
C LYS A 93 18.12 -4.85 2.24
N HIS A 94 17.69 -4.08 1.23
CA HIS A 94 16.99 -2.82 1.40
C HIS A 94 15.74 -2.76 0.53
N PRO A 95 14.58 -2.33 1.07
CA PRO A 95 13.30 -2.45 0.40
C PRO A 95 13.09 -1.52 -0.80
N HIS A 96 13.83 -0.41 -0.92
CA HIS A 96 13.65 0.55 -2.03
C HIS A 96 14.92 0.76 -2.87
N LYS A 97 16.04 0.13 -2.49
CA LYS A 97 17.31 0.33 -3.21
C LYS A 97 17.17 -0.17 -4.65
N GLY A 98 17.52 0.65 -5.63
CA GLY A 98 17.42 0.29 -7.04
C GLY A 98 15.98 0.19 -7.58
N ASN A 99 15.02 0.80 -6.86
CA ASN A 99 13.61 0.87 -7.24
C ASN A 99 12.92 -0.52 -7.32
N ILE A 100 13.37 -1.48 -6.51
CA ILE A 100 12.91 -2.87 -6.58
C ILE A 100 11.40 -3.03 -6.40
N VAL A 101 10.76 -2.23 -5.54
CA VAL A 101 9.30 -2.30 -5.33
C VAL A 101 8.56 -1.88 -6.59
N ASN A 102 8.89 -0.73 -7.17
CA ASN A 102 8.20 -0.29 -8.39
C ASN A 102 8.52 -1.18 -9.58
N LYS A 103 9.73 -1.77 -9.65
CA LYS A 103 10.05 -2.77 -10.67
C LYS A 103 9.16 -4.01 -10.55
N GLU A 104 8.93 -4.48 -9.33
CA GLU A 104 8.05 -5.62 -9.09
C GLU A 104 6.58 -5.27 -9.40
N LEU A 105 6.11 -4.09 -9.00
CA LEU A 105 4.78 -3.59 -9.36
C LEU A 105 4.60 -3.49 -10.89
N ASN A 106 5.58 -2.92 -11.60
CA ASN A 106 5.55 -2.84 -13.07
C ASN A 106 5.49 -4.23 -13.70
N LYS A 107 6.32 -5.17 -13.23
CA LYS A 107 6.32 -6.57 -13.68
C LYS A 107 4.95 -7.24 -13.48
N ARG A 108 4.21 -6.84 -12.45
CA ARG A 108 2.87 -7.35 -12.10
C ARG A 108 1.72 -6.53 -12.69
N GLY A 109 1.99 -5.65 -13.65
CA GLY A 109 0.95 -4.93 -14.40
C GLY A 109 0.46 -3.62 -13.76
N PHE A 110 1.08 -3.14 -12.69
CA PHE A 110 0.69 -1.89 -12.01
C PHE A 110 1.37 -0.63 -12.60
N GLU A 111 2.08 -0.75 -13.72
CA GLU A 111 2.83 0.37 -14.32
C GLU A 111 1.95 1.59 -14.60
N MET A 112 0.76 1.39 -15.18
CA MET A 112 -0.16 2.49 -15.48
C MET A 112 -0.64 3.17 -14.20
N LEU A 113 -0.97 2.40 -13.17
CA LEU A 113 -1.43 2.95 -11.89
C LEU A 113 -0.32 3.74 -11.19
N LEU A 114 0.94 3.28 -11.27
CA LEU A 114 2.09 4.04 -10.75
C LEU A 114 2.32 5.37 -11.49
N LYS A 115 2.06 5.41 -12.81
CA LYS A 115 2.12 6.67 -13.58
C LYS A 115 1.02 7.64 -13.11
N LEU A 116 -0.23 7.16 -13.02
CA LEU A 116 -1.36 7.95 -12.55
C LEU A 116 -1.16 8.46 -11.11
N GLU A 117 -0.67 7.60 -10.22
CA GLU A 117 -0.32 7.99 -8.85
C GLU A 117 0.69 9.13 -8.84
N LYS A 118 1.80 8.99 -9.56
CA LYS A 118 2.85 10.00 -9.60
C LYS A 118 2.34 11.34 -10.10
N GLU A 119 1.53 11.33 -11.17
CA GLU A 119 0.92 12.55 -11.71
C GLU A 119 -0.05 13.19 -10.72
N TRP A 120 -0.93 12.40 -10.10
CA TRP A 120 -1.90 12.89 -9.16
C TRP A 120 -1.24 13.47 -7.90
N ILE A 121 -0.21 12.81 -7.36
CA ILE A 121 0.56 13.32 -6.21
C ILE A 121 1.17 14.68 -6.54
N LYS A 122 1.79 14.80 -7.72
CA LYS A 122 2.45 16.03 -8.16
C LYS A 122 1.47 17.19 -8.28
N THR A 123 0.25 16.93 -8.75
CA THR A 123 -0.70 17.97 -9.15
C THR A 123 -1.77 18.27 -8.09
N ASN A 124 -2.22 17.27 -7.33
CA ASN A 124 -3.39 17.38 -6.46
C ASN A 124 -3.05 17.27 -4.97
N TRP A 125 -2.10 16.40 -4.58
CA TRP A 125 -1.95 16.00 -3.18
C TRP A 125 -1.72 17.17 -2.22
N LYS A 126 -0.91 18.16 -2.59
CA LYS A 126 -0.67 19.33 -1.74
C LYS A 126 -1.96 20.10 -1.44
N SER A 127 -2.79 20.31 -2.46
CA SER A 127 -4.06 21.04 -2.34
C SER A 127 -5.05 20.24 -1.49
N VAL A 128 -5.20 18.95 -1.81
CA VAL A 128 -6.09 18.03 -1.10
C VAL A 128 -5.69 17.86 0.37
N TYR A 129 -4.39 17.74 0.65
CA TYR A 129 -3.90 17.70 2.02
C TYR A 129 -4.27 18.97 2.79
N LEU A 130 -4.07 20.15 2.19
CA LEU A 130 -4.38 21.43 2.85
C LEU A 130 -5.89 21.62 3.07
N SER A 131 -6.75 21.09 2.20
CA SER A 131 -8.20 21.20 2.36
C SER A 131 -8.76 20.20 3.38
N LEU A 132 -8.12 19.04 3.54
CA LEU A 132 -8.59 18.00 4.45
C LEU A 132 -7.95 18.08 5.84
N ALA A 133 -6.76 18.69 5.98
CA ALA A 133 -5.94 18.70 7.20
C ALA A 133 -6.60 19.44 8.36
#